data_AF-G5DZK3-F1
#
_entry.id   AF-G5DZK3-F1
#
_cell.length_a   1.000
_cell.length_b   1.000
_cell.length_c   1.000
_cell.angle_alpha   90.00
_cell.angle_beta   90.00
_cell.angle_gamma   90.00
#
_symmetry.space_group_name_H-M   'P 1'
#
loop_
_entity.id
_entity.type
_entity.pdbx_description
1 polymer ?
#
loop_
_entity_poly.entity_id
_entity_poly.type
_entity_poly.pdbx_seq_one_letter_code
_entity_poly.pdbx_strand_id
1 'polypeptide(L)'
;SYEIPALKKQMSRCEQLALESERKAEECLHGAAEQKEQYYSNCKNYGISGEDIQELQSLVCDPSILRQTGADAAGLLPAIQLYQACDGEINWGDFEVNQFVDELMELFLCQWLQSMDCDTDIVTVTQFQSAPSILQGQNREKVVAMVSAVRSLIARLTDRKMRHLFLILASPRYVDRVTDMLHQHLRQAELLEKKSEAWVERGRTARAERESLEPKVLLTQERSRELQRQIEGDLSRRYSNRPVKLMGTGL
;
A
#
# COMPACT_ATOMS: atom_id res chain seq x y z
N SER A 1 9.03 -59.44 -7.44
CA SER A 1 9.04 -58.32 -8.39
C SER A 1 8.76 -57.04 -7.60
N TYR A 2 9.78 -56.21 -7.34
CA TYR A 2 9.63 -54.96 -6.55
C TYR A 2 9.76 -53.69 -7.40
N GLU A 3 10.03 -53.84 -8.70
CA GLU A 3 10.33 -52.71 -9.60
C GLU A 3 9.09 -51.89 -9.93
N ILE A 4 7.95 -52.51 -10.25
CA ILE A 4 6.71 -51.80 -10.57
C ILE A 4 6.20 -50.97 -9.37
N PRO A 5 6.10 -51.51 -8.14
CA PRO A 5 5.75 -50.71 -6.97
C PRO A 5 6.75 -49.58 -6.66
N ALA A 6 8.05 -49.83 -6.85
CA ALA A 6 9.09 -48.83 -6.62
C ALA A 6 8.97 -47.65 -7.62
N LEU A 7 8.79 -47.94 -8.91
CA LEU A 7 8.60 -46.93 -9.95
C LEU A 7 7.30 -46.13 -9.74
N LYS A 8 6.19 -46.79 -9.40
CA LYS A 8 4.92 -46.12 -9.06
C LYS A 8 5.08 -45.19 -7.85
N LYS A 9 5.82 -45.63 -6.83
CA LYS A 9 6.13 -44.80 -5.66
C LYS A 9 7.00 -43.60 -6.03
N GLN A 10 7.96 -43.76 -6.95
CA GLN A 10 8.77 -42.66 -7.45
C GLN A 10 7.94 -41.65 -8.25
N MET A 11 7.04 -42.11 -9.13
CA MET A 11 6.11 -41.24 -9.85
C MET A 11 5.23 -40.43 -8.89
N SER A 12 4.63 -41.08 -7.88
CA SER A 12 3.82 -40.39 -6.87
C SER A 12 4.60 -39.34 -6.08
N ARG A 13 5.90 -39.59 -5.78
CA ARG A 13 6.77 -38.57 -5.15
C ARG A 13 7.04 -37.38 -6.07
N CYS A 14 7.30 -37.64 -7.35
CA CYS A 14 7.50 -36.58 -8.35
C CYS A 14 6.24 -35.72 -8.51
N GLU A 15 5.06 -36.35 -8.48
CA GLU A 15 3.76 -35.67 -8.51
C GLU A 15 3.53 -34.78 -7.31
N GLN A 16 3.76 -35.30 -6.10
CA GLN A 16 3.65 -34.53 -4.86
C GLN A 16 4.61 -33.34 -4.87
N LEU A 17 5.86 -33.55 -5.30
CA LEU A 17 6.86 -32.49 -5.41
C LEU A 17 6.44 -31.42 -6.43
N ALA A 18 5.86 -31.82 -7.57
CA ALA A 18 5.37 -30.89 -8.58
C ALA A 18 4.21 -30.03 -8.05
N LEU A 19 3.23 -30.64 -7.38
CA LEU A 19 2.09 -29.93 -6.80
C LEU A 19 2.53 -28.97 -5.68
N GLU A 20 3.46 -29.41 -4.81
CA GLU A 20 4.01 -28.56 -3.75
C GLU A 20 4.79 -27.38 -4.33
N SER A 21 5.55 -27.61 -5.40
CA SER A 21 6.31 -26.56 -6.08
C SER A 21 5.40 -25.53 -6.75
N GLU A 22 4.29 -25.97 -7.34
CA GLU A 22 3.27 -25.09 -7.92
C GLU A 22 2.60 -24.22 -6.85
N ARG A 23 2.16 -24.83 -5.74
CA ARG A 23 1.58 -24.08 -4.60
C ARG A 23 2.57 -23.03 -4.06
N LYS A 24 3.83 -23.42 -3.87
CA LYS A 24 4.88 -22.49 -3.37
C LYS A 24 5.21 -21.39 -4.37
N ALA A 25 5.14 -21.66 -5.67
CA ALA A 25 5.33 -20.66 -6.71
C ALA A 25 4.21 -19.61 -6.67
N GLU A 26 2.96 -20.03 -6.51
CA GLU A 26 1.80 -19.15 -6.35
C GLU A 26 1.88 -18.32 -5.08
N GLU A 27 2.23 -18.92 -3.94
CA GLU A 27 2.46 -18.22 -2.67
C GLU A 27 3.54 -17.12 -2.83
N CYS A 28 4.64 -17.42 -3.54
CA CYS A 28 5.69 -16.44 -3.82
C CYS A 28 5.20 -15.31 -4.74
N LEU A 29 4.41 -15.62 -5.78
CA LEU A 29 3.84 -14.61 -6.68
C LEU A 29 2.85 -13.71 -5.95
N HIS A 30 2.02 -14.29 -5.09
CA HIS A 30 1.09 -13.51 -4.28
C HIS A 30 1.83 -12.56 -3.34
N GLY A 31 2.88 -13.04 -2.67
CA GLY A 31 3.74 -12.17 -1.85
C GLY A 31 4.44 -11.08 -2.68
N ALA A 32 4.90 -11.39 -3.90
CA ALA A 32 5.49 -10.38 -4.78
C ALA A 32 4.48 -9.30 -5.19
N ALA A 33 3.25 -9.71 -5.51
CA ALA A 33 2.17 -8.79 -5.86
C ALA A 33 1.81 -7.88 -4.67
N GLU A 34 1.73 -8.43 -3.46
CA GLU A 34 1.50 -7.65 -2.24
C GLU A 34 2.59 -6.60 -2.02
N GLN A 35 3.87 -6.96 -2.19
CA GLN A 35 4.98 -6.01 -2.09
C GLN A 35 4.92 -4.91 -3.15
N LYS A 36 4.51 -5.24 -4.39
CA LYS A 36 4.27 -4.25 -5.45
C LYS A 36 3.10 -3.33 -5.12
N GLU A 37 2.00 -3.87 -4.59
CA GLU A 37 0.85 -3.06 -4.17
C GLU A 37 1.20 -2.10 -3.03
N GLN A 38 1.97 -2.57 -2.04
CA GLN A 38 2.51 -1.72 -0.97
C GLN A 38 3.41 -0.62 -1.54
N TYR A 39 4.26 -0.93 -2.52
CA TYR A 39 5.07 0.07 -3.23
C TYR A 39 4.19 1.14 -3.90
N TYR A 40 3.20 0.76 -4.71
CA TYR A 40 2.33 1.72 -5.42
C TYR A 40 1.45 2.53 -4.47
N SER A 41 0.92 1.89 -3.42
CA SER A 41 0.16 2.57 -2.37
C SER A 41 1.02 3.63 -1.67
N ASN A 42 2.26 3.27 -1.32
CA ASN A 42 3.22 4.19 -0.75
C ASN A 42 3.55 5.32 -1.74
N CYS A 43 3.82 5.03 -3.02
CA CYS A 43 4.06 6.06 -4.04
C CYS A 43 2.90 7.05 -4.16
N LYS A 44 1.65 6.55 -4.13
CA LYS A 44 0.44 7.38 -4.15
C LYS A 44 0.33 8.26 -2.89
N ASN A 45 0.71 7.74 -1.73
CA ASN A 45 0.73 8.53 -0.48
C ASN A 45 1.73 9.69 -0.55
N TYR A 46 2.84 9.51 -1.27
CA TYR A 46 3.83 10.56 -1.50
C TYR A 46 3.56 11.43 -2.74
N GLY A 47 2.54 11.10 -3.54
CA GLY A 47 2.16 11.87 -4.75
C GLY A 47 3.13 11.70 -5.93
N ILE A 48 3.82 10.56 -6.03
CA ILE A 48 4.79 10.23 -7.08
C ILE A 48 4.10 9.33 -8.12
N SER A 49 4.46 9.48 -9.39
CA SER A 49 3.89 8.67 -10.48
C SER A 49 4.33 7.18 -10.44
N GLY A 50 5.28 6.83 -9.57
CA GLY A 50 5.75 5.46 -9.35
C GLY A 50 6.73 4.93 -10.40
N GLU A 51 7.03 5.73 -11.43
CA GLU A 51 7.94 5.38 -12.54
C GLU A 51 9.41 5.67 -12.22
N ASP A 52 9.72 6.67 -11.39
CA ASP A 52 11.10 6.96 -10.96
C ASP A 52 11.18 7.45 -9.51
N ILE A 53 11.86 6.68 -8.65
CA ILE A 53 12.10 7.04 -7.24
C ILE A 53 13.00 8.28 -7.14
N GLN A 54 13.73 8.63 -8.20
CA GLN A 54 14.49 9.87 -8.32
C GLN A 54 13.59 11.12 -8.35
N GLU A 55 12.31 11.01 -8.71
CA GLU A 55 11.38 12.14 -8.68
C GLU A 55 11.19 12.68 -7.27
N LEU A 56 11.24 11.84 -6.23
CA LEU A 56 11.17 12.28 -4.83
C LEU A 56 12.26 13.30 -4.52
N GLN A 57 13.49 13.06 -4.99
CA GLN A 57 14.62 13.96 -4.78
C GLN A 57 14.47 15.28 -5.56
N SER A 58 13.79 15.24 -6.71
CA SER A 58 13.51 16.45 -7.51
C SER A 58 12.36 17.29 -6.93
N LEU A 59 11.31 16.66 -6.40
CA LEU A 59 10.15 17.33 -5.80
C LEU A 59 10.52 18.04 -4.48
N VAL A 60 11.55 17.54 -3.79
CA VAL A 60 12.20 18.16 -2.63
C VAL A 60 12.85 19.51 -2.98
N CYS A 61 13.15 19.76 -4.25
CA CYS A 61 13.90 20.93 -4.72
C CYS A 61 13.05 22.06 -5.34
N ASP A 62 11.72 22.08 -5.14
CA ASP A 62 10.88 23.16 -5.65
C ASP A 62 10.49 24.17 -4.53
N PRO A 63 11.37 25.12 -4.17
CA PRO A 63 11.11 26.15 -3.16
C PRO A 63 9.99 27.11 -3.57
N SER A 64 9.51 27.01 -4.82
CA SER A 64 8.43 27.78 -5.40
C SER A 64 7.10 27.56 -4.67
N ILE A 65 6.77 26.32 -4.29
CA ILE A 65 5.51 25.97 -3.61
C ILE A 65 5.48 26.56 -2.19
N LEU A 66 6.60 26.46 -1.47
CA LEU A 66 6.72 27.05 -0.14
C LEU A 66 6.71 28.58 -0.18
N ARG A 67 7.36 29.17 -1.19
CA ARG A 67 7.37 30.63 -1.38
C ARG A 67 6.00 31.18 -1.77
N GLN A 68 5.25 30.49 -2.65
CA GLN A 68 3.88 30.87 -3.00
C GLN A 68 2.95 30.75 -1.80
N THR A 69 3.03 29.65 -1.05
CA THR A 69 2.20 29.48 0.15
C THR A 69 2.55 30.52 1.24
N GLY A 70 3.83 30.87 1.37
CA GLY A 70 4.26 31.96 2.25
C GLY A 70 3.81 33.36 1.78
N ALA A 71 3.75 33.59 0.47
CA ALA A 71 3.21 34.83 -0.10
C ALA A 71 1.69 34.95 0.11
N ASP A 72 0.95 33.84 -0.03
CA ASP A 72 -0.48 33.79 0.27
C ASP A 72 -0.74 33.99 1.78
N ALA A 73 0.13 33.45 2.64
CA ALA A 73 0.09 33.69 4.09
C ALA A 73 0.36 35.15 4.45
N ALA A 74 1.24 35.84 3.71
CA ALA A 74 1.43 37.28 3.85
C ALA A 74 0.16 38.07 3.47
N GLY A 75 -0.68 37.54 2.57
CA GLY A 75 -2.00 38.11 2.25
C GLY A 75 -2.99 38.07 3.42
N LEU A 76 -2.72 37.31 4.48
CA LEU A 76 -3.51 37.27 5.72
C LEU A 76 -3.06 38.31 6.77
N LEU A 77 -1.98 39.07 6.51
CA LEU A 77 -1.52 40.15 7.39
C LEU A 77 -2.64 41.12 7.81
N PRO A 78 -3.55 41.56 6.91
CA PRO A 78 -4.67 42.41 7.30
C PRO A 78 -5.63 41.74 8.28
N ALA A 79 -5.84 40.41 8.18
CA ALA A 79 -6.69 39.65 9.10
C ALA A 79 -6.05 39.55 10.50
N ILE A 80 -4.74 39.32 10.53
CA ILE A 80 -3.96 39.27 11.77
C ILE A 80 -3.93 40.65 12.44
N GLN A 81 -3.75 41.73 11.68
CA GLN A 81 -3.78 43.11 12.19
C GLN A 81 -5.15 43.50 12.73
N LEU A 82 -6.23 43.08 12.07
CA LEU A 82 -7.61 43.25 12.57
C LEU A 82 -7.81 42.54 13.91
N TYR A 83 -7.31 41.31 14.03
CA TYR A 83 -7.39 40.55 15.27
C TYR A 83 -6.56 41.19 16.40
N GLN A 84 -5.31 41.58 16.12
CA GLN A 84 -4.45 42.27 17.09
C GLN A 84 -5.02 43.62 17.54
N ALA A 85 -5.74 44.33 16.68
CA ALA A 85 -6.45 45.56 17.04
C ALA A 85 -7.65 45.28 17.96
N CYS A 86 -8.31 44.13 17.84
CA CYS A 86 -9.35 43.69 18.79
C CYS A 86 -8.74 43.26 20.14
N ASP A 87 -7.58 42.59 20.11
CA ASP A 87 -6.90 42.07 21.30
C ASP A 87 -6.26 43.19 22.15
N GLY A 88 -5.76 44.25 21.51
CA GLY A 88 -5.15 45.41 22.18
C GLY A 88 -6.12 46.32 22.96
N GLU A 89 -7.43 46.23 22.73
CA GLU A 89 -8.45 47.02 23.44
C GLU A 89 -9.23 46.23 24.49
N ILE A 90 -9.09 44.90 24.54
CA ILE A 90 -9.75 44.05 25.52
C ILE A 90 -8.71 43.65 26.57
N ASN A 91 -8.86 44.15 27.80
CA ASN A 91 -7.98 43.83 28.92
C ASN A 91 -8.24 42.39 29.41
N TRP A 92 -7.66 41.40 28.74
CA TRP A 92 -7.75 39.97 29.07
C TRP A 92 -6.87 39.60 30.28
N GLY A 93 -7.14 40.22 31.42
CA GLY A 93 -6.59 39.78 32.69
C GLY A 93 -6.93 38.30 32.94
N ASP A 94 -5.91 37.45 32.95
CA ASP A 94 -5.87 36.12 33.56
C ASP A 94 -6.67 34.97 32.90
N PHE A 95 -6.54 34.73 31.59
CA PHE A 95 -6.86 33.39 31.06
C PHE A 95 -5.84 32.89 30.05
N GLU A 96 -5.33 31.68 30.29
CA GLU A 96 -4.23 31.00 29.60
C GLU A 96 -4.36 31.07 28.05
N VAL A 97 -3.57 31.97 27.47
CA VAL A 97 -3.89 32.68 26.21
C VAL A 97 -3.74 31.83 24.94
N ASN A 98 -2.97 30.75 24.89
CA ASN A 98 -2.57 30.23 23.57
C ASN A 98 -3.44 29.11 22.97
N GLN A 99 -4.26 28.40 23.76
CA GLN A 99 -5.11 27.32 23.22
C GLN A 99 -6.57 27.74 23.09
N PHE A 100 -7.00 28.70 23.91
CA PHE A 100 -8.35 29.26 23.89
C PHE A 100 -8.50 30.34 22.80
N VAL A 101 -7.42 31.02 22.41
CA VAL A 101 -7.43 32.09 21.40
C VAL A 101 -7.79 31.60 20.01
N ASP A 102 -7.33 30.43 19.58
CA ASP A 102 -7.65 29.91 18.25
C ASP A 102 -9.13 29.47 18.15
N GLU A 103 -9.68 28.86 19.21
CA GLU A 103 -11.10 28.51 19.29
C GLU A 103 -11.98 29.77 19.44
N LEU A 104 -11.52 30.77 20.20
CA LEU A 104 -12.16 32.09 20.31
C LEU A 104 -12.11 32.87 19.00
N MET A 105 -11.06 32.73 18.17
CA MET A 105 -10.94 33.40 16.88
C MET A 105 -12.07 32.99 15.94
N GLU A 106 -12.28 31.67 15.84
CA GLU A 106 -13.34 31.11 15.00
C GLU A 106 -14.72 31.41 15.59
N LEU A 107 -14.88 31.30 16.92
CA LEU A 107 -16.12 31.65 17.61
C LEU A 107 -16.45 33.14 17.52
N PHE A 108 -15.50 34.05 17.72
CA PHE A 108 -15.73 35.49 17.70
C PHE A 108 -16.09 35.98 16.30
N LEU A 109 -15.38 35.53 15.26
CA LEU A 109 -15.74 35.87 13.89
C LEU A 109 -17.10 35.28 13.50
N CYS A 110 -17.43 34.06 13.93
CA CYS A 110 -18.76 33.48 13.70
C CYS A 110 -19.87 34.20 14.47
N GLN A 111 -19.63 34.57 15.73
CA GLN A 111 -20.55 35.30 16.60
C GLN A 111 -20.76 36.74 16.10
N TRP A 112 -19.71 37.41 15.63
CA TRP A 112 -19.77 38.75 15.05
C TRP A 112 -20.56 38.74 13.74
N LEU A 113 -20.42 37.68 12.94
CA LEU A 113 -21.18 37.46 11.70
C LEU A 113 -22.66 37.18 11.98
N GLN A 114 -22.99 36.44 13.04
CA GLN A 114 -24.36 36.25 13.55
C GLN A 114 -24.95 37.53 14.14
N SER A 115 -24.13 38.36 14.79
CA SER A 115 -24.56 39.65 15.32
C SER A 115 -24.87 40.66 14.20
N MET A 116 -24.27 40.49 13.02
CA MET A 116 -24.65 41.22 11.79
C MET A 116 -25.91 40.65 11.10
N ASP A 117 -26.41 39.48 11.51
CA ASP A 117 -27.68 38.88 11.05
C ASP A 117 -28.88 39.25 11.95
N CYS A 118 -28.65 39.95 13.07
CA CYS A 118 -29.72 40.37 13.98
C CYS A 118 -30.29 41.74 13.57
N ASP A 119 -31.54 41.78 13.12
CA ASP A 119 -32.30 43.01 12.91
C ASP A 119 -32.38 43.81 14.22
N THR A 120 -31.70 44.95 14.25
CA THR A 120 -31.87 46.12 15.12
C THR A 120 -32.23 45.86 16.59
N ASP A 121 -31.23 45.90 17.47
CA ASP A 121 -31.45 46.25 18.87
C ASP A 121 -30.53 47.43 19.24
N ILE A 122 -31.10 48.50 19.79
CA ILE A 122 -30.48 49.81 20.04
C ILE A 122 -29.20 49.72 20.91
N VAL A 123 -29.00 48.60 21.61
CA VAL A 123 -27.84 48.31 22.46
C VAL A 123 -26.59 47.92 21.64
N THR A 124 -26.75 47.36 20.43
CA THR A 124 -25.61 46.99 19.56
C THR A 124 -24.93 48.22 18.95
N VAL A 125 -25.69 49.30 18.72
CA VAL A 125 -25.17 50.56 18.17
C VAL A 125 -24.22 51.25 19.15
N THR A 126 -24.50 51.19 20.45
CA THR A 126 -23.67 51.84 21.48
C THR A 126 -22.37 51.07 21.75
N GLN A 127 -22.37 49.74 21.61
CA GLN A 127 -21.14 48.92 21.73
C GLN A 127 -20.24 49.01 20.48
N PHE A 128 -20.78 49.37 19.32
CA PHE A 128 -20.01 49.62 18.09
C PHE A 128 -19.37 51.03 18.03
N GLN A 129 -19.80 51.98 18.86
CA GLN A 129 -19.19 53.31 18.94
C GLN A 129 -17.85 53.31 19.69
N SER A 130 -17.63 52.33 20.57
CA SER A 130 -16.35 52.08 21.24
C SER A 130 -15.44 51.10 20.48
N ALA A 131 -15.88 50.59 19.33
CA ALA A 131 -15.06 49.72 18.49
C ALA A 131 -14.04 50.57 17.70
N PRO A 132 -12.78 50.11 17.55
CA PRO A 132 -11.76 50.82 16.80
C PRO A 132 -12.25 51.13 15.39
N SER A 133 -11.89 52.29 14.84
CA SER A 133 -12.29 52.76 13.50
C SER A 133 -11.89 51.80 12.36
N ILE A 134 -11.01 50.84 12.64
CA ILE A 134 -10.63 49.72 11.79
C ILE A 134 -11.78 48.70 11.62
N LEU A 135 -12.60 48.47 12.65
CA LEU A 135 -13.78 47.58 12.61
C LEU A 135 -15.00 48.27 11.97
N GLN A 136 -15.14 49.58 12.16
CA GLN A 136 -16.24 50.37 11.59
C GLN A 136 -16.19 50.46 10.05
N GLY A 137 -15.04 50.22 9.42
CA GLY A 137 -14.86 50.21 7.96
C GLY A 137 -14.91 48.83 7.29
N GLN A 138 -15.16 47.76 8.04
CA GLN A 138 -15.20 46.40 7.50
C GLN A 138 -16.61 45.99 7.12
N ASN A 139 -16.79 45.65 5.84
CA ASN A 139 -18.04 45.06 5.36
C ASN A 139 -18.01 43.55 5.63
N ARG A 140 -19.19 42.98 5.95
CA ARG A 140 -19.40 41.54 6.14
C ARG A 140 -18.76 40.68 5.04
N GLU A 141 -18.87 41.13 3.79
CA GLU A 141 -18.29 40.48 2.61
C GLU A 141 -16.77 40.34 2.69
N LYS A 142 -16.08 41.37 3.23
CA LYS A 142 -14.62 41.34 3.41
C LYS A 142 -14.22 40.35 4.49
N VAL A 143 -14.95 40.32 5.61
CA VAL A 143 -14.69 39.38 6.71
C VAL A 143 -14.92 37.93 6.27
N VAL A 144 -15.99 37.66 5.51
CA VAL A 144 -16.24 36.33 4.90
C VAL A 144 -15.13 35.94 3.92
N ALA A 145 -14.67 36.88 3.08
CA ALA A 145 -13.56 36.64 2.17
C ALA A 145 -12.26 36.32 2.92
N MET A 146 -12.01 36.98 4.05
CA MET A 146 -10.84 36.74 4.88
C MET A 146 -10.90 35.38 5.58
N VAL A 147 -12.04 35.01 6.17
CA VAL A 147 -12.23 33.68 6.81
C VAL A 147 -12.12 32.55 5.79
N SER A 148 -12.71 32.71 4.60
CA SER A 148 -12.58 31.72 3.52
C SER A 148 -11.15 31.62 2.99
N ALA A 149 -10.42 32.74 2.89
CA ALA A 149 -9.00 32.74 2.53
C ALA A 149 -8.15 32.01 3.58
N VAL A 150 -8.35 32.28 4.88
CA VAL A 150 -7.66 31.58 5.99
C VAL A 150 -7.94 30.07 5.94
N ARG A 151 -9.20 29.66 5.83
CA ARG A 151 -9.58 28.24 5.74
C ARG A 151 -8.99 27.57 4.50
N SER A 152 -8.97 28.26 3.37
CA SER A 152 -8.34 27.75 2.14
C SER A 152 -6.84 27.57 2.29
N LEU A 153 -6.16 28.50 2.99
CA LEU A 153 -4.73 28.43 3.23
C LEU A 153 -4.40 27.30 4.21
N ILE A 154 -5.16 27.15 5.30
CA ILE A 154 -5.02 26.03 6.23
C ILE A 154 -5.20 24.71 5.50
N ALA A 155 -6.21 24.57 4.64
CA ALA A 155 -6.40 23.38 3.83
C ALA A 155 -5.21 23.09 2.91
N ARG A 156 -4.62 24.12 2.27
CA ARG A 156 -3.41 23.98 1.45
C ARG A 156 -2.16 23.61 2.28
N LEU A 157 -2.00 24.22 3.45
CA LEU A 157 -0.86 23.99 4.36
C LEU A 157 -0.95 22.65 5.10
N THR A 158 -2.16 22.12 5.31
CA THR A 158 -2.39 20.83 5.97
C THR A 158 -2.53 19.68 4.99
N ASP A 159 -2.45 19.94 3.69
CA ASP A 159 -2.46 18.92 2.65
C ASP A 159 -1.27 17.95 2.80
N ARG A 160 -1.48 16.70 2.38
CA ARG A 160 -0.52 15.60 2.56
C ARG A 160 0.84 15.96 1.97
N LYS A 161 0.86 16.57 0.79
CA LYS A 161 2.08 17.02 0.11
C LYS A 161 2.86 18.05 0.95
N MET A 162 2.17 19.00 1.58
CA MET A 162 2.79 20.02 2.42
C MET A 162 3.37 19.42 3.72
N ARG A 163 2.69 18.44 4.33
CA ARG A 163 3.23 17.70 5.50
C ARG A 163 4.51 16.93 5.17
N HIS A 164 4.54 16.25 4.03
CA HIS A 164 5.76 15.56 3.58
C HIS A 164 6.88 16.56 3.27
N LEU A 165 6.58 17.70 2.64
CA LEU A 165 7.54 18.80 2.44
C LEU A 165 8.11 19.34 3.77
N PHE A 166 7.28 19.49 4.80
CA PHE A 166 7.78 19.89 6.13
C PHE A 166 8.67 18.82 6.77
N LEU A 167 8.35 17.54 6.60
CA LEU A 167 9.21 16.43 7.08
C LEU A 167 10.55 16.37 6.35
N ILE A 168 10.54 16.66 5.04
CA ILE A 168 11.73 16.79 4.20
C ILE A 168 12.61 17.95 4.68
N LEU A 169 12.01 19.13 4.94
CA LEU A 169 12.73 20.30 5.46
C LEU A 169 13.28 20.07 6.87
N ALA A 170 12.55 19.35 7.72
CA ALA A 170 12.95 19.05 9.08
C ALA A 170 14.12 18.06 9.15
N SER A 171 14.26 17.16 8.16
CA SER A 171 15.37 16.22 8.09
C SER A 171 15.66 15.77 6.65
N PRO A 172 16.84 16.09 6.10
CA PRO A 172 17.25 15.62 4.78
C PRO A 172 17.25 14.09 4.65
N ARG A 173 17.47 13.37 5.76
CA ARG A 173 17.48 11.90 5.82
C ARG A 173 16.10 11.27 5.66
N TYR A 174 15.02 12.05 5.74
CA TYR A 174 13.67 11.55 5.54
C TYR A 174 13.48 11.04 4.11
N VAL A 175 13.99 11.78 3.13
CA VAL A 175 13.97 11.38 1.71
C VAL A 175 14.69 10.06 1.53
N ASP A 176 15.93 9.96 2.04
CA ASP A 176 16.72 8.73 1.97
C ASP A 176 15.97 7.53 2.56
N ARG A 177 15.34 7.70 3.73
CA ARG A 177 14.57 6.64 4.38
C ARG A 177 13.35 6.20 3.56
N VAL A 178 12.62 7.16 2.97
CA VAL A 178 11.45 6.86 2.13
C VAL A 178 11.90 6.16 0.85
N THR A 179 12.95 6.66 0.21
CA THR A 179 13.59 6.07 -0.96
C THR A 179 14.07 4.65 -0.67
N ASP A 180 14.77 4.42 0.44
CA ASP A 180 15.24 3.09 0.84
C ASP A 180 14.09 2.11 1.10
N MET A 181 13.01 2.58 1.74
CA MET A 181 11.82 1.78 1.99
C MET A 181 11.12 1.39 0.69
N LEU A 182 10.97 2.32 -0.25
CA LEU A 182 10.39 2.04 -1.58
C LEU A 182 11.26 1.04 -2.36
N HIS A 183 12.58 1.25 -2.39
CA HIS A 183 13.52 0.29 -2.97
C HIS A 183 13.49 -1.06 -2.27
N GLN A 184 13.23 -1.12 -0.96
CA GLN A 184 13.11 -2.37 -0.23
C GLN A 184 11.89 -3.16 -0.68
N HIS A 185 10.72 -2.54 -0.85
CA HIS A 185 9.53 -3.22 -1.36
C HIS A 185 9.74 -3.77 -2.77
N LEU A 186 10.35 -2.99 -3.68
CA LEU A 186 10.70 -3.46 -5.02
C LEU A 186 11.68 -4.64 -4.98
N ARG A 187 12.76 -4.54 -4.20
CA ARG A 187 13.74 -5.63 -4.04
C ARG A 187 13.11 -6.89 -3.47
N GLN A 188 12.18 -6.76 -2.52
CA GLN A 188 11.46 -7.90 -1.96
C GLN A 188 10.54 -8.54 -2.99
N ALA A 189 9.83 -7.75 -3.80
CA ALA A 189 9.00 -8.25 -4.90
C ALA A 189 9.84 -9.03 -5.92
N GLU A 190 10.93 -8.45 -6.43
CA GLU A 190 11.83 -9.10 -7.39
C GLU A 190 12.43 -10.40 -6.85
N LEU A 191 12.81 -10.41 -5.56
CA LEU A 191 13.33 -11.60 -4.91
C LEU A 191 12.28 -12.71 -4.85
N LEU A 192 11.04 -12.37 -4.55
CA LEU A 192 9.92 -13.32 -4.51
C LEU A 192 9.57 -13.84 -5.90
N GLU A 193 9.66 -13.00 -6.94
CA GLU A 193 9.49 -13.43 -8.34
C GLU A 193 10.57 -14.42 -8.76
N LYS A 194 11.85 -14.13 -8.49
CA LYS A 194 12.96 -15.07 -8.73
C LYS A 194 12.80 -16.37 -7.97
N LYS A 195 12.29 -16.33 -6.73
CA LYS A 195 11.98 -17.54 -5.95
C LYS A 195 10.84 -18.33 -6.61
N SER A 196 9.81 -17.65 -7.11
CA SER A 196 8.72 -18.30 -7.84
C SER A 196 9.23 -19.01 -9.09
N GLU A 197 10.07 -18.36 -9.89
CA GLU A 197 10.69 -18.96 -11.08
C GLU A 197 11.48 -20.22 -10.73
N ALA A 198 12.25 -20.20 -9.63
CA ALA A 198 12.97 -21.37 -9.15
C ALA A 198 12.03 -22.52 -8.73
N TRP A 199 10.89 -22.21 -8.09
CA TRP A 199 9.87 -23.21 -7.76
C TRP A 199 9.19 -23.77 -9.02
N VAL A 200 8.88 -22.92 -10.01
CA VAL A 200 8.30 -23.36 -11.29
C VAL A 200 9.25 -24.30 -12.02
N GLU A 201 10.54 -23.98 -12.07
CA GLU A 201 11.54 -24.86 -12.71
C GLU A 201 11.70 -26.18 -11.96
N ARG A 202 11.68 -26.15 -10.61
CA ARG A 202 11.68 -27.35 -9.79
C ARG A 202 10.44 -28.23 -10.02
N GLY A 203 9.27 -27.62 -10.20
CA GLY A 203 8.05 -28.33 -10.58
C GLY A 203 8.13 -28.94 -11.98
N ARG A 204 8.67 -28.19 -12.95
CA ARG A 204 8.86 -28.64 -14.34
C ARG A 204 9.79 -29.84 -14.42
N THR A 205 10.93 -29.79 -13.73
CA THR A 205 11.88 -30.92 -13.68
C THR A 205 11.26 -32.16 -13.02
N ALA A 206 10.49 -32.01 -11.94
CA ALA A 206 9.77 -33.12 -11.32
C ALA A 206 8.70 -33.74 -12.25
N ARG A 207 7.96 -32.91 -13.01
CA ARG A 207 7.00 -33.38 -14.02
C ARG A 207 7.71 -34.14 -15.16
N ALA A 208 8.82 -33.61 -15.67
CA ALA A 208 9.62 -34.28 -16.70
C ALA A 208 10.18 -35.62 -16.22
N GLU A 209 10.63 -35.72 -14.96
CA GLU A 209 11.07 -37.00 -14.39
C GLU A 209 9.91 -38.01 -14.37
N ARG A 210 8.72 -37.61 -13.91
CA ARG A 210 7.51 -38.45 -13.93
C ARG A 210 7.20 -38.96 -15.35
N GLU A 211 7.18 -38.07 -16.33
CA GLU A 211 6.90 -38.41 -17.74
C GLU A 211 7.93 -39.40 -18.30
N SER A 212 9.19 -39.31 -17.87
CA SER A 212 10.24 -40.27 -18.27
C SER A 212 10.10 -41.65 -17.63
N LEU A 213 9.44 -41.74 -16.46
CA LEU A 213 9.22 -42.98 -15.71
C LEU A 213 7.98 -43.74 -16.19
N GLU A 214 6.97 -43.04 -16.68
CA GLU A 214 5.72 -43.61 -17.19
C GLU A 214 5.92 -44.70 -18.26
N PRO A 215 6.71 -44.51 -19.35
CA PRO A 215 6.93 -45.55 -20.34
C PRO A 215 7.69 -46.76 -19.76
N LYS A 216 8.57 -46.54 -18.78
CA LYS A 216 9.31 -47.63 -18.12
C LYS A 216 8.36 -48.50 -17.29
N VAL A 217 7.40 -47.89 -16.60
CA VAL A 217 6.38 -48.63 -15.85
C VAL A 217 5.52 -49.48 -16.78
N LEU A 218 5.06 -48.91 -17.89
CA LEU A 218 4.26 -49.62 -18.89
C LEU A 218 5.03 -50.80 -19.50
N LEU A 219 6.26 -50.57 -19.94
CA LEU A 219 7.11 -51.61 -20.52
C LEU A 219 7.38 -52.75 -19.54
N THR A 220 7.68 -52.43 -18.27
CA THR A 220 7.93 -53.45 -17.24
C THR A 220 6.66 -54.23 -16.92
N GLN A 221 5.48 -53.58 -16.89
CA GLN A 221 4.21 -54.28 -16.74
C GLN A 221 3.92 -55.23 -17.91
N GLU A 222 4.14 -54.78 -19.15
CA GLU A 222 3.95 -55.61 -20.35
C GLU A 222 4.88 -56.83 -20.36
N ARG A 223 6.18 -56.63 -20.10
CA ARG A 223 7.16 -57.72 -19.99
C ARG A 223 6.80 -58.69 -18.88
N SER A 224 6.33 -58.19 -17.74
CA SER A 224 5.94 -59.06 -16.63
C SER A 224 4.70 -59.89 -16.94
N ARG A 225 3.71 -59.33 -17.67
CA ARG A 225 2.53 -60.07 -18.16
C ARG A 225 2.90 -61.10 -19.22
N GLU A 226 3.85 -60.77 -20.11
CA GLU A 226 4.35 -61.69 -21.13
C GLU A 226 5.05 -62.89 -20.49
N LEU A 227 5.98 -62.64 -19.57
CA LEU A 227 6.65 -63.70 -18.80
C LEU A 227 5.66 -64.56 -18.03
N GLN A 228 4.66 -63.95 -17.39
CA GLN A 228 3.60 -64.69 -16.71
C GLN A 228 2.86 -65.64 -17.67
N ARG A 229 2.47 -65.16 -18.86
CA ARG A 229 1.79 -65.98 -19.89
C ARG A 229 2.67 -67.12 -20.39
N GLN A 230 3.97 -66.89 -20.59
CA GLN A 230 4.93 -67.91 -21.01
C GLN A 230 5.09 -69.00 -19.94
N ILE A 231 5.24 -68.61 -18.67
CA ILE A 231 5.39 -69.56 -17.56
C ILE A 231 4.10 -70.36 -17.34
N GLU A 232 2.93 -69.73 -17.40
CA GLU A 232 1.63 -70.41 -17.30
C GLU A 232 1.45 -71.45 -18.43
N GLY A 233 1.82 -71.08 -19.67
CA GLY A 233 1.79 -71.97 -20.82
C GLY A 233 2.74 -73.17 -20.66
N ASP A 234 3.97 -72.93 -20.22
CA ASP A 234 4.97 -73.99 -20.00
C ASP A 234 4.58 -74.92 -18.84
N LEU A 235 4.03 -74.39 -17.75
CA LEU A 235 3.50 -75.19 -16.64
C LEU A 235 2.30 -76.03 -17.08
N SER A 236 1.37 -75.46 -17.85
CA SER A 236 0.21 -76.20 -18.35
C SER A 236 0.63 -77.39 -19.22
N ARG A 237 1.60 -77.19 -20.12
CA ARG A 237 2.18 -78.26 -20.96
C ARG A 237 2.83 -79.36 -20.12
N ARG A 238 3.58 -78.98 -19.08
CA ARG A 238 4.27 -79.96 -18.19
C ARG A 238 3.32 -80.74 -17.29
N TYR A 239 2.16 -80.18 -16.96
CA TYR A 239 1.17 -80.79 -16.06
C TYR A 239 -0.15 -81.10 -16.79
N SER A 240 -0.06 -81.94 -17.82
CA SER A 240 -1.21 -82.59 -18.48
C SER A 240 -2.24 -81.63 -19.08
N ASN A 241 -1.81 -80.49 -19.62
CA ASN A 241 -2.66 -79.45 -20.23
C ASN A 241 -3.77 -78.91 -19.31
N ARG A 242 -3.58 -79.00 -17.98
CA ARG A 242 -4.49 -78.33 -17.05
C ARG A 242 -4.26 -76.82 -17.10
N PRO A 243 -5.32 -75.99 -17.06
CA PRO A 243 -5.16 -74.54 -17.02
C PRO A 243 -4.51 -74.13 -15.69
N VAL A 244 -3.34 -73.50 -15.77
CA VAL A 244 -2.61 -72.96 -14.62
C VAL A 244 -2.66 -71.44 -14.68
N LYS A 245 -3.01 -70.79 -13.56
CA LYS A 245 -2.94 -69.34 -13.39
C LYS A 245 -1.99 -69.03 -12.24
N LEU A 246 -0.98 -68.20 -12.50
CA LEU A 246 -0.06 -67.74 -11.48
C LEU A 246 -0.73 -66.60 -10.70
N MET A 247 -1.07 -66.87 -9.44
CA MET A 247 -1.58 -65.86 -8.52
C MET A 247 -0.40 -65.29 -7.74
N GLY A 248 0.03 -64.08 -8.08
CA GLY A 248 1.07 -63.33 -7.37
C GLY A 248 0.49 -62.07 -6.75
N THR A 249 0.85 -61.81 -5.49
CA THR A 249 0.51 -60.56 -4.80
C THR A 249 1.33 -59.40 -5.36
N GLY A 250 0.72 -58.62 -6.26
CA GLY A 250 1.28 -57.35 -6.75
C GLY A 250 2.11 -57.48 -8.02
N LEU A 251 1.42 -57.43 -9.17
CA LEU A 251 1.96 -57.06 -10.49
C LEU A 251 1.34 -55.72 -10.91
#